data_AF-A0A646KQ62-F1
#
_entry.id   AF-A0A646KQ62-F1
#
_cell.length_a   1.000
_cell.length_b   1.000
_cell.length_c   1.000
_cell.angle_alpha   90.00
_cell.angle_beta   90.00
_cell.angle_gamma   90.00
#
_symmetry.space_group_name_H-M   'P 1'
#
loop_
_entity.id
_entity.type
_entity.pdbx_description
1 polymer ?
#
loop_
_entity_poly.entity_id
_entity_poly.type
_entity_poly.pdbx_seq_one_letter_code
_entity_poly.pdbx_strand_id
1 'polypeptide(L)'
;MRRPGPRTADRGQAAVEYAGVITLLLLVAIAAIQLGLVAYAVQQAGTAARAGARAAAQKDGAGQGQPVGQAAMSDWLAAEAAIEEAGCGDEVTVTVTVPVPELLPVFGFDPARRAVTMPCD
;
A
#
# COMPACT_ATOMS: atom_id res chain seq x y z
N MET A 1 6.64 -50.68 45.34
CA MET A 1 7.18 -49.29 45.36
C MET A 1 6.79 -48.59 44.06
N ARG A 2 5.95 -47.54 44.11
CA ARG A 2 5.51 -46.75 42.94
C ARG A 2 6.51 -45.64 42.66
N ARG A 3 7.07 -45.57 41.45
CA ARG A 3 7.88 -44.42 40.99
C ARG A 3 6.94 -43.30 40.52
N PRO A 4 7.07 -42.05 41.01
CA PRO A 4 6.34 -40.92 40.44
C PRO A 4 6.96 -40.56 39.09
N GLY A 5 6.17 -40.58 38.01
CA GLY A 5 6.56 -40.07 36.71
C GLY A 5 6.65 -38.54 36.69
N PRO A 6 7.45 -37.94 35.79
CA PRO A 6 7.73 -36.51 35.79
C PRO A 6 6.49 -35.70 35.41
N ARG A 7 5.94 -34.95 36.37
CA ARG A 7 4.81 -34.00 36.20
C ARG A 7 5.20 -32.71 35.43
N THR A 8 6.33 -32.72 34.74
CA THR A 8 6.90 -31.54 34.07
C THR A 8 6.53 -31.45 32.59
N ALA A 9 6.13 -32.56 31.97
CA ALA A 9 5.82 -32.64 30.54
C ALA A 9 4.58 -31.80 30.16
N ASP A 10 3.52 -31.83 30.97
CA ASP A 10 2.26 -31.12 30.66
C ASP A 10 2.40 -29.58 30.60
N ARG A 11 3.27 -28.99 31.44
CA ARG A 11 3.45 -27.52 31.44
C ARG A 11 4.24 -27.02 30.23
N GLY A 12 5.19 -27.82 29.74
CA GLY A 12 5.95 -27.49 28.54
C GLY A 12 5.11 -27.63 27.28
N GLN A 13 4.25 -28.65 27.22
CA GLN A 13 3.36 -28.88 26.09
C GLN A 13 2.35 -27.74 25.91
N ALA A 14 1.66 -27.34 26.99
CA ALA A 14 0.70 -26.24 26.94
C ALA A 14 1.34 -24.91 26.52
N ALA A 15 2.58 -24.64 26.97
CA ALA A 15 3.32 -23.44 26.58
C ALA A 15 3.68 -23.43 25.08
N VAL A 16 4.05 -24.59 24.51
CA VAL A 16 4.36 -24.72 23.08
C VAL A 16 3.11 -24.58 22.21
N GLU A 17 1.98 -25.15 22.63
CA GLU A 17 0.70 -24.99 21.93
C GLU A 17 0.26 -23.51 21.89
N TYR A 18 0.35 -22.82 23.02
CA TYR A 18 0.01 -21.40 23.11
C TYR A 18 0.96 -20.53 22.29
N ALA A 19 2.27 -20.82 22.30
CA ALA A 19 3.23 -20.16 21.44
C ALA A 19 2.88 -20.34 19.96
N GLY A 20 2.49 -21.55 19.54
CA GLY A 20 2.05 -21.82 18.17
C GLY A 20 0.82 -21.01 17.77
N VAL A 21 -0.18 -20.91 18.64
CA VAL A 21 -1.39 -20.09 18.40
C VAL A 21 -1.04 -18.61 18.33
N ILE A 22 -0.24 -18.09 19.26
CA ILE A 22 0.22 -16.69 19.20
C ILE A 22 0.96 -16.42 17.89
N THR A 23 1.90 -17.29 17.51
CA THR A 23 2.65 -17.13 16.26
C THR A 23 1.71 -17.11 15.06
N LEU A 24 0.73 -18.02 14.99
CA LEU A 24 -0.27 -18.03 13.93
C LEU A 24 -1.08 -16.73 13.90
N LEU A 25 -1.55 -16.26 15.06
CA LEU A 25 -2.31 -15.01 15.18
C LEU A 25 -1.47 -13.80 14.76
N LEU A 26 -0.18 -13.77 15.10
CA LEU A 26 0.74 -12.73 14.68
C LEU A 26 0.92 -12.73 13.15
N LEU A 27 1.08 -13.89 12.53
CA LEU A 27 1.18 -14.00 11.07
C LEU A 27 -0.10 -13.49 10.38
N VAL A 28 -1.27 -13.85 10.90
CA VAL A 28 -2.56 -13.36 10.39
C VAL A 28 -2.69 -11.85 10.58
N ALA A 29 -2.29 -11.31 11.73
CA ALA A 29 -2.32 -9.87 11.99
C ALA A 29 -1.41 -9.11 11.03
N ILE A 30 -0.18 -9.58 10.81
CA ILE A 30 0.75 -8.99 9.85
C ILE A 30 0.15 -9.04 8.43
N ALA A 31 -0.42 -10.18 8.02
CA ALA A 31 -1.06 -10.31 6.72
C ALA A 31 -2.22 -9.32 6.55
N ALA A 32 -3.05 -9.15 7.58
CA ALA A 32 -4.15 -8.19 7.55
C ALA A 32 -3.65 -6.75 7.41
N ILE A 33 -2.59 -6.37 8.13
CA ILE A 33 -1.97 -5.04 8.00
C ILE A 33 -1.40 -4.86 6.60
N GLN A 34 -0.71 -5.87 6.06
CA GLN A 34 -0.13 -5.81 4.71
C GLN A 34 -1.20 -5.63 3.63
N LEU A 35 -2.34 -6.33 3.76
CA LEU A 35 -3.50 -6.14 2.88
C LEU A 35 -4.07 -4.72 3.01
N GLY A 36 -4.11 -4.17 4.22
CA GLY A 36 -4.50 -2.78 4.47
C GLY A 36 -3.58 -1.78 3.75
N LEU A 37 -2.26 -1.99 3.79
CA LEU A 37 -1.27 -1.14 3.12
C LEU A 37 -1.41 -1.20 1.58
N VAL A 38 -1.64 -2.38 1.01
CA VAL A 38 -1.93 -2.54 -0.43
C VAL A 38 -3.17 -1.74 -0.82
N ALA A 39 -4.27 -1.91 -0.08
CA ALA A 39 -5.51 -1.18 -0.34
C ALA A 39 -5.30 0.34 -0.23
N TYR A 40 -4.56 0.79 0.78
CA TYR A 40 -4.24 2.19 0.98
C TYR A 40 -3.44 2.79 -0.17
N ALA A 41 -2.40 2.11 -0.66
CA ALA A 41 -1.62 2.56 -1.82
C ALA A 41 -2.48 2.68 -3.08
N VAL A 42 -3.39 1.73 -3.32
CA VAL A 42 -4.34 1.77 -4.44
C VAL A 42 -5.29 2.97 -4.33
N GLN A 43 -5.78 3.26 -3.12
CA GLN A 43 -6.63 4.43 -2.88
C GLN A 43 -5.87 5.73 -3.16
N GLN A 44 -4.64 5.85 -2.66
CA GLN A 44 -3.80 7.03 -2.86
C GLN A 44 -3.47 7.27 -4.34
N ALA A 45 -3.11 6.22 -5.08
CA ALA A 45 -2.88 6.30 -6.52
C ALA A 45 -4.12 6.83 -7.26
N GLY A 46 -5.32 6.37 -6.88
CA GLY A 46 -6.57 6.84 -7.46
C GLY A 46 -6.91 8.30 -7.11
N THR A 47 -6.67 8.73 -5.87
CA THR A 47 -6.90 10.11 -5.44
C THR A 47 -5.99 11.07 -6.20
N ALA A 48 -4.69 10.76 -6.23
CA ALA A 48 -3.69 11.55 -6.91
C ALA A 48 -3.90 11.59 -8.43
N ALA A 49 -4.24 10.46 -9.08
CA ALA A 49 -4.46 10.45 -10.53
C ALA A 49 -5.65 11.33 -10.93
N ARG A 50 -6.73 11.32 -10.15
CA ARG A 50 -7.89 12.20 -10.40
C ARG A 50 -7.57 13.66 -10.13
N ALA A 51 -6.83 13.96 -9.05
CA ALA A 51 -6.43 15.32 -8.74
C ALA A 51 -5.49 15.89 -9.79
N GLY A 52 -4.47 15.12 -10.19
CA GLY A 52 -3.51 15.48 -11.23
C GLY A 52 -4.17 15.65 -12.58
N ALA A 53 -5.05 14.73 -13.00
CA ALA A 53 -5.76 14.85 -14.27
C ALA A 53 -6.62 16.13 -14.34
N ARG A 54 -7.32 16.47 -13.25
CA ARG A 54 -8.09 17.72 -13.18
C ARG A 54 -7.22 18.97 -13.27
N ALA A 55 -6.06 18.95 -12.62
CA ALA A 55 -5.13 20.07 -12.67
C ALA A 55 -4.56 20.24 -14.08
N ALA A 56 -4.17 19.14 -14.71
CA ALA A 56 -3.55 19.12 -16.03
C ALA A 56 -4.54 19.41 -17.18
N ALA A 57 -5.84 19.15 -16.98
CA ALA A 57 -6.88 19.40 -17.97
C ALA A 57 -7.28 20.88 -18.11
N GLN A 58 -6.79 21.77 -17.24
CA GLN A 58 -7.07 23.20 -17.34
C GLN A 58 -6.23 23.87 -18.43
N LYS A 59 -6.74 24.97 -19.02
CA LYS A 59 -6.06 25.75 -20.07
C LYS A 59 -4.59 26.06 -19.81
N ASP A 60 -4.27 26.44 -18.57
CA ASP A 60 -2.90 26.76 -18.13
C ASP A 60 -2.33 25.67 -17.19
N GLY A 61 -2.91 24.47 -17.27
CA GLY A 61 -2.65 23.34 -16.37
C GLY A 61 -1.46 22.47 -16.76
N ALA A 62 -0.82 22.73 -17.91
CA ALA A 62 0.29 21.92 -18.39
C ALA A 62 1.41 21.81 -17.34
N GLY A 63 1.78 20.57 -16.98
CA GLY A 63 2.79 20.30 -15.97
C GLY A 63 2.31 20.42 -14.52
N GLN A 64 1.05 20.77 -14.28
CA GLN A 64 0.47 20.86 -12.93
C GLN A 64 -0.06 19.52 -12.41
N GLY A 65 -0.16 18.50 -13.26
CA GLY A 65 -0.67 17.19 -12.85
C GLY A 65 0.19 16.52 -11.79
N GLN A 66 1.52 16.63 -11.91
CA GLN A 66 2.46 16.06 -10.95
C GLN A 66 2.42 16.74 -9.56
N PRO A 67 2.63 18.07 -9.41
CA PRO A 67 2.64 18.71 -8.09
C PRO A 67 1.27 18.60 -7.39
N VAL A 68 0.16 18.72 -8.12
CA VAL A 68 -1.18 18.58 -7.53
C VAL A 68 -1.49 17.13 -7.16
N GLY A 69 -1.09 16.17 -8.01
CA GLY A 69 -1.22 14.75 -7.70
C GLY A 69 -0.43 14.34 -6.44
N GLN A 70 0.81 14.82 -6.29
CA GLN A 70 1.62 14.57 -5.11
C GLN A 70 1.02 15.20 -3.84
N ALA A 71 0.54 16.44 -3.92
CA ALA A 71 -0.11 17.11 -2.80
C ALA A 71 -1.45 16.47 -2.37
N ALA A 72 -2.05 15.63 -3.23
CA ALA A 72 -3.31 14.94 -2.95
C ALA A 72 -3.12 13.59 -2.24
N MET A 73 -1.88 13.15 -2.01
CA MET A 73 -1.56 11.93 -1.26
C MET A 73 -0.72 12.25 -0.02
N SER A 74 -0.52 11.26 0.85
CA SER A 74 0.30 11.41 2.05
C SER A 74 1.78 11.58 1.71
N ASP A 75 2.47 12.51 2.39
CA ASP A 75 3.87 12.91 2.11
C ASP A 75 4.85 11.74 1.93
N TRP A 76 4.78 10.74 2.81
CA TRP A 76 5.66 9.57 2.75
C TRP A 76 5.44 8.69 1.51
N LEU A 77 4.20 8.58 1.01
CA LEU A 77 3.92 7.92 -0.27
C LEU A 77 4.28 8.83 -1.45
N ALA A 78 4.05 10.13 -1.33
CA ALA A 78 4.37 11.11 -2.37
C ALA A 78 5.87 11.12 -2.71
N ALA A 79 6.72 10.95 -1.70
CA ALA A 79 8.17 10.92 -1.86
C ALA A 79 8.67 9.79 -2.77
N GLU A 80 7.96 8.66 -2.80
CA GLU A 80 8.35 7.48 -3.58
C GLU A 80 7.41 7.22 -4.77
N ALA A 81 6.32 7.99 -4.91
CA ALA A 81 5.37 7.85 -6.00
C ALA A 81 5.88 8.50 -7.30
N ALA A 82 5.66 7.81 -8.41
CA ALA A 82 5.89 8.33 -9.75
C ALA A 82 4.57 8.83 -10.34
N ILE A 83 4.56 10.07 -10.84
CA ILE A 83 3.42 10.64 -11.55
C ILE A 83 3.88 11.05 -12.94
N GLU A 84 3.24 10.50 -13.95
CA GLU A 84 3.50 10.77 -15.36
C GLU A 84 2.28 11.45 -15.98
N GLU A 85 2.51 12.59 -16.61
CA GLU A 85 1.51 13.34 -17.36
C GLU A 85 1.78 13.16 -18.85
N ALA A 86 0.86 12.53 -19.57
CA ALA A 86 0.87 12.48 -21.03
C ALA A 86 -0.01 13.63 -21.53
N GLY A 87 0.66 14.62 -22.16
CA GLY A 87 0.24 16.01 -22.30
C GLY A 87 -1.14 16.29 -22.90
N CYS A 88 -1.50 17.57 -22.86
CA CYS A 88 -2.82 18.08 -23.20
C CYS A 88 -2.86 18.58 -24.65
N GLY A 89 -3.52 17.81 -25.53
CA GLY A 89 -3.94 18.23 -26.87
C GLY A 89 -5.46 18.43 -26.89
N ASP A 90 -6.20 17.32 -27.06
CA ASP A 90 -7.65 17.25 -26.83
C ASP A 90 -7.98 16.59 -25.48
N GLU A 91 -7.10 15.72 -24.99
CA GLU A 91 -7.20 15.01 -23.72
C GLU A 91 -5.83 15.01 -23.03
N VAL A 92 -5.84 14.83 -21.71
CA VAL A 92 -4.67 14.62 -20.87
C VAL A 92 -4.84 13.32 -20.09
N THR A 93 -3.77 12.53 -19.99
CA THR A 93 -3.77 11.31 -19.17
C THR A 93 -2.71 11.42 -18.08
N VAL A 94 -3.14 11.28 -16.83
CA VAL A 94 -2.25 11.25 -15.66
C VAL A 94 -2.19 9.85 -15.10
N THR A 95 -0.99 9.27 -15.10
CA THR A 95 -0.70 7.95 -14.52
C THR A 95 0.07 8.14 -13.22
N VAL A 96 -0.47 7.59 -12.14
CA VAL A 96 0.16 7.58 -10.82
C VAL A 96 0.53 6.16 -10.46
N THR A 97 1.78 5.96 -10.08
CA THR A 97 2.34 4.70 -9.57
C THR A 97 2.80 4.94 -8.13
N VAL A 98 2.17 4.25 -7.17
CA VAL A 98 2.47 4.36 -5.74
C VAL A 98 3.07 3.03 -5.25
N PRO A 99 4.27 3.02 -4.64
CA PRO A 99 4.84 1.81 -4.07
C PRO A 99 4.02 1.33 -2.87
N VAL A 100 3.94 0.01 -2.71
CA VAL A 100 3.29 -0.60 -1.55
C VAL A 100 4.34 -0.79 -0.45
N PRO A 101 4.12 -0.25 0.77
CA PRO A 101 5.06 -0.45 1.87
C PRO A 101 5.13 -1.92 2.30
N GLU A 102 6.34 -2.43 2.52
CA GLU A 102 6.61 -3.82 2.90
C GLU A 102 6.92 -3.92 4.40
N LEU A 103 6.21 -4.80 5.12
CA LEU A 103 6.48 -5.02 6.55
C LEU A 103 7.58 -6.05 6.80
N LEU A 104 7.75 -7.00 5.89
CA LEU A 104 8.75 -8.05 5.99
C LEU A 104 9.56 -8.10 4.70
N PRO A 105 10.91 -8.10 4.78
CA PRO A 105 11.80 -8.00 3.61
C PRO A 105 11.80 -9.25 2.71
N VAL A 106 10.94 -10.22 3.01
CA VAL A 106 10.78 -11.47 2.24
C VAL A 106 9.63 -11.39 1.23
N PHE A 107 8.78 -10.36 1.30
CA PHE A 107 7.68 -10.16 0.36
C PHE A 107 7.99 -8.99 -0.56
N GLY A 108 7.73 -9.17 -1.86
CA GLY A 108 7.75 -8.10 -2.85
C GLY A 108 6.34 -7.86 -3.36
N PHE A 109 5.86 -6.62 -3.31
CA PHE A 109 4.55 -6.26 -3.87
C PHE A 109 4.69 -5.35 -5.08
N ASP A 110 3.91 -5.64 -6.12
CA ASP A 110 3.83 -4.76 -7.28
C ASP A 110 3.23 -3.40 -6.87
N PRO A 111 3.76 -2.28 -7.39
CA PRO A 111 3.26 -0.96 -7.06
C PRO A 111 1.84 -0.75 -7.59
N ALA A 112 1.06 0.04 -6.86
CA ALA A 112 -0.30 0.39 -7.24
C ALA A 112 -0.28 1.45 -8.37
N ARG A 113 -0.69 1.04 -9.57
CA ARG A 113 -0.78 1.92 -10.74
C ARG A 113 -2.22 2.30 -11.07
N ARG A 114 -2.49 3.59 -11.27
CA ARG A 114 -3.79 4.11 -11.74
C ARG A 114 -3.59 5.21 -12.77
N ALA A 115 -4.34 5.15 -13.86
CA ALA A 115 -4.38 6.17 -14.89
C ALA A 115 -5.77 6.81 -14.96
N VAL A 116 -5.81 8.11 -15.18
CA VAL A 116 -7.05 8.89 -15.38
C VAL A 116 -6.87 9.76 -16.60
N THR A 117 -7.80 9.67 -17.54
CA THR A 117 -7.86 10.49 -18.75
C THR A 117 -8.99 11.51 -18.61
N MET A 118 -8.74 12.77 -18.99
CA MET A 118 -9.72 13.85 -19.01
C MET A 118 -9.57 14.68 -20.28
N PRO A 119 -10.68 15.21 -20.83
CA PRO A 119 -10.63 16.19 -21.91
C PRO A 119 -10.03 17.50 -21.40
N CYS A 120 -9.30 18.20 -22.27
CA CYS A 120 -8.76 19.51 -21.98
C CYS A 120 -9.78 20.61 -22.29
N ASP A 121 -9.92 21.57 -21.38
CA ASP A 121 -10.78 22.77 -21.54
C ASP A 121 -10.04 23.96 -22.17
#